data_AF-A0A3C0BY64-F1
#
_entry.id   AF-A0A3C0BY64-F1
#
_cell.length_a   1.000
_cell.length_b   1.000
_cell.length_c   1.000
_cell.angle_alpha   90.00
_cell.angle_beta   90.00
_cell.angle_gamma   90.00
#
_symmetry.space_group_name_H-M   'P 1'
#
loop_
_entity.id
_entity.type
_entity.pdbx_description
1 polymer ?
#
loop_
_entity_poly.entity_id
_entity_poly.type
_entity_poly.pdbx_seq_one_letter_code
_entity_poly.pdbx_strand_id
1 'polypeptide(L)'
;MVRKQQGESRFAAAARRGLKVLGPGLITGASDDDPSGIGTYSQAGAQLGFGIGWTMLVTFPLMAAIQEISARIGRITGQGIAGNLCRHSPNWLLYAIVALLLVANIINIG
;
A
#
# COMPACT_ATOMS: atom_id res chain seq x y z
N MET A 1 -43.78 -11.45 -3.62
CA MET A 1 -42.86 -10.52 -4.31
C MET A 1 -41.92 -9.73 -3.37
N VAL A 2 -42.28 -9.49 -2.10
CA VAL A 2 -41.48 -8.69 -1.13
C VAL A 2 -40.14 -9.33 -0.68
N ARG A 3 -40.03 -10.66 -0.59
CA ARG A 3 -38.78 -11.33 -0.16
C ARG A 3 -37.60 -11.22 -1.15
N LYS A 4 -37.85 -10.92 -2.43
CA LYS A 4 -36.80 -10.83 -3.46
C LYS A 4 -36.02 -9.49 -3.38
N GLN A 5 -36.73 -8.37 -3.17
CA GLN A 5 -36.11 -7.04 -3.02
C GLN A 5 -35.27 -6.89 -1.73
N GLN A 6 -35.62 -7.61 -0.67
CA GLN A 6 -34.88 -7.59 0.60
C GLN A 6 -33.56 -8.38 0.52
N GLY A 7 -33.44 -9.34 -0.40
CA GLY A 7 -32.18 -10.05 -0.69
C GLY A 7 -31.21 -9.18 -1.49
N GLU A 8 -31.71 -8.47 -2.51
CA GLU A 8 -30.91 -7.58 -3.36
C GLU A 8 -30.36 -6.36 -2.61
N SER A 9 -31.15 -5.77 -1.70
CA SER A 9 -30.67 -4.63 -0.90
C SER A 9 -29.58 -5.02 0.11
N ARG A 10 -29.65 -6.24 0.67
CA ARG A 10 -28.61 -6.78 1.56
C ARG A 10 -27.33 -7.10 0.81
N PHE A 11 -27.43 -7.62 -0.42
CA PHE A 11 -26.29 -7.87 -1.29
C PHE A 11 -25.59 -6.56 -1.70
N ALA A 12 -26.37 -5.55 -2.11
CA ALA A 12 -25.84 -4.23 -2.44
C ALA A 12 -25.19 -3.54 -1.22
N ALA A 13 -25.78 -3.68 -0.02
CA ALA A 13 -25.18 -3.17 1.20
C ALA A 13 -23.88 -3.90 1.57
N ALA A 14 -23.82 -5.22 1.40
CA ALA A 14 -22.62 -6.02 1.62
C ALA A 14 -21.51 -5.66 0.62
N ALA A 15 -21.84 -5.52 -0.66
CA ALA A 15 -20.91 -5.09 -1.70
C ALA A 15 -20.36 -3.68 -1.42
N ARG A 16 -21.22 -2.71 -1.10
CA ARG A 16 -20.78 -1.35 -0.69
C ARG A 16 -19.89 -1.37 0.55
N ARG A 17 -20.16 -2.26 1.50
CA ARG A 17 -19.32 -2.43 2.70
C ARG A 17 -17.96 -3.05 2.35
N GLY A 18 -17.94 -4.04 1.45
CA GLY A 18 -16.71 -4.63 0.90
C GLY A 18 -15.85 -3.59 0.18
N LEU A 19 -16.43 -2.78 -0.71
CA LEU A 19 -15.73 -1.68 -1.39
C LEU A 19 -15.17 -0.64 -0.41
N LYS A 20 -15.89 -0.31 0.67
CA LYS A 20 -15.38 0.60 1.70
C LYS A 20 -14.19 0.03 2.47
N VAL A 21 -14.14 -1.28 2.68
CA VAL A 21 -13.02 -1.96 3.35
C VAL A 21 -11.81 -2.10 2.43
N LEU A 22 -12.03 -2.24 1.12
CA LEU A 22 -10.98 -2.30 0.10
C LEU A 22 -10.33 -0.95 -0.20
N GLY A 23 -11.04 0.17 0.05
CA GLY A 23 -10.58 1.53 -0.28
C GLY A 23 -9.12 1.84 0.12
N PRO A 24 -8.72 1.67 1.40
CA PRO A 24 -7.34 1.95 1.82
C PRO A 24 -6.29 1.06 1.15
N GLY A 25 -6.63 -0.22 0.94
CA GLY A 25 -5.77 -1.21 0.26
C GLY A 25 -5.58 -0.92 -1.23
N LEU A 26 -6.66 -0.50 -1.91
CA LEU A 26 -6.61 -0.11 -3.31
C LEU A 26 -5.83 1.18 -3.52
N ILE A 27 -5.97 2.17 -2.62
CA ILE A 27 -5.23 3.43 -2.71
C ILE A 27 -3.73 3.18 -2.49
N THR A 28 -3.36 2.36 -1.48
CA THR A 28 -1.95 2.05 -1.25
C THR A 28 -1.34 1.22 -2.37
N GLY A 29 -2.09 0.28 -2.97
CA GLY A 29 -1.62 -0.49 -4.12
C GLY A 29 -1.44 0.39 -5.35
N ALA A 30 -2.41 1.25 -5.66
CA ALA A 30 -2.29 2.19 -6.78
C ALA A 30 -1.15 3.21 -6.60
N SER A 31 -0.71 3.46 -5.36
CA SER A 31 0.42 4.35 -5.08
C SER A 31 1.78 3.64 -5.19
N ASP A 32 1.82 2.31 -5.13
CA ASP A 32 3.03 1.49 -5.25
C ASP A 32 3.48 1.31 -6.72
N ASP A 33 2.53 1.40 -7.66
CA ASP A 33 2.75 1.32 -9.11
C ASP A 33 2.93 2.71 -9.75
N ASP A 34 3.97 3.45 -9.35
CA ASP A 34 4.25 4.78 -9.87
C ASP A 34 5.07 4.79 -11.18
N PRO A 35 5.10 5.91 -11.95
CA PRO A 35 5.74 5.94 -13.27
C PRO A 35 7.25 5.57 -13.26
N SER A 36 7.95 5.90 -12.18
CA SER A 36 9.35 5.55 -11.99
C SER A 36 9.55 4.06 -11.68
N GLY A 37 8.69 3.48 -10.85
CA GLY A 37 8.64 2.03 -10.63
C GLY A 37 8.43 1.28 -11.94
N ILE A 38 7.43 1.69 -12.74
CA ILE A 38 7.17 1.11 -14.06
C ILE A 38 8.40 1.23 -14.98
N GLY A 39 9.07 2.38 -15.00
CA GLY A 39 10.31 2.59 -15.76
C GLY A 39 11.45 1.67 -15.33
N THR A 40 11.69 1.56 -14.03
CA THR A 40 12.73 0.71 -13.44
C THR A 40 12.46 -0.77 -13.71
N TYR A 41 11.23 -1.23 -13.50
CA TYR A 41 10.85 -2.62 -13.78
C TYR A 41 10.89 -2.93 -15.28
N SER A 42 10.55 -1.96 -16.15
CA SER A 42 10.67 -2.11 -17.61
C SER A 42 12.13 -2.18 -18.05
N GLN A 43 13.01 -1.35 -17.49
CA GLN A 43 14.45 -1.40 -17.78
C GLN A 43 15.05 -2.71 -17.29
N ALA A 44 14.75 -3.12 -16.06
CA ALA A 44 15.19 -4.39 -15.50
C ALA A 44 14.66 -5.58 -16.32
N GLY A 45 13.40 -5.54 -16.77
CA GLY A 45 12.80 -6.55 -17.65
C GLY A 45 13.42 -6.58 -19.04
N ALA A 46 13.80 -5.43 -19.61
CA ALA A 46 14.50 -5.36 -20.89
C ALA A 46 15.94 -5.92 -20.80
N GLN A 47 16.60 -5.77 -19.64
CA GLN A 47 17.98 -6.24 -19.42
C GLN A 47 18.06 -7.71 -18.97
N LEU A 48 17.14 -8.15 -18.12
CA LEU A 48 17.19 -9.47 -17.45
C LEU A 48 16.14 -10.46 -17.99
N GLY A 49 15.24 -10.01 -18.86
CA GLY A 49 14.15 -10.80 -19.39
C GLY A 49 13.28 -11.40 -18.27
N PHE A 50 12.76 -12.61 -18.49
CA PHE A 50 11.98 -13.34 -17.49
C PHE A 50 12.84 -14.03 -16.41
N GLY A 51 14.18 -13.88 -16.45
CA GLY A 51 15.11 -14.55 -15.53
C GLY A 51 14.94 -14.15 -14.06
N ILE A 52 14.32 -12.99 -13.81
CA ILE A 52 13.99 -12.48 -12.47
C ILE A 52 12.54 -12.74 -12.06
N GLY A 53 11.69 -13.36 -12.90
CA GLY A 53 10.28 -13.58 -12.58
C GLY A 53 10.04 -14.44 -11.33
N TRP A 54 10.99 -15.29 -10.96
CA TRP A 54 10.92 -16.10 -9.74
C TRP A 54 11.03 -15.26 -8.46
N THR A 55 11.67 -14.08 -8.50
CA THR A 55 11.80 -13.23 -7.31
C THR A 55 10.44 -12.69 -6.88
N MET A 56 9.53 -12.42 -7.82
CA MET A 56 8.15 -11.99 -7.56
C MET A 56 7.39 -12.94 -6.63
N LEU A 57 7.66 -14.25 -6.70
CA LEU A 57 7.04 -15.24 -5.80
C LEU A 57 7.45 -15.03 -4.33
N VAL A 58 8.59 -14.39 -4.10
CA VAL A 58 9.12 -14.09 -2.76
C VAL A 58 8.83 -12.64 -2.36
N THR A 59 9.00 -11.67 -3.26
CA THR A 59 8.76 -10.25 -2.95
C THR A 59 7.27 -9.95 -2.75
N PHE A 60 6.36 -10.61 -3.48
CA PHE A 60 4.93 -10.40 -3.32
C PHE A 60 4.39 -10.73 -1.91
N PRO A 61 4.64 -11.93 -1.34
CA PRO A 61 4.18 -12.22 0.02
C PRO A 61 4.90 -11.35 1.07
N LEU A 62 6.16 -10.96 0.84
CA LEU A 62 6.87 -10.05 1.72
C LEU A 62 6.20 -8.66 1.76
N MET A 63 5.86 -8.11 0.60
CA MET A 63 5.12 -6.85 0.49
C MET A 63 3.76 -6.93 1.19
N ALA A 64 3.01 -8.01 0.98
CA ALA A 64 1.72 -8.23 1.64
C ALA A 64 1.87 -8.25 3.18
N ALA A 65 2.91 -8.90 3.70
CA ALA A 65 3.19 -8.91 5.14
C ALA A 65 3.49 -7.50 5.68
N ILE A 66 4.29 -6.71 4.96
CA ILE A 66 4.62 -5.33 5.35
C ILE A 66 3.35 -4.45 5.34
N GLN A 67 2.50 -4.57 4.31
CA GLN A 67 1.23 -3.85 4.24
C GLN A 67 0.27 -4.27 5.37
N GLU A 68 0.19 -5.56 5.70
CA GLU A 68 -0.63 -6.05 6.81
C GLU A 68 -0.14 -5.49 8.15
N ILE A 69 1.17 -5.53 8.41
CA ILE A 69 1.77 -4.99 9.65
C ILE A 69 1.48 -3.50 9.75
N SER A 70 1.69 -2.76 8.67
CA SER A 70 1.41 -1.32 8.60
C SER A 70 -0.06 -1.00 8.88
N ALA A 71 -0.98 -1.74 8.25
CA ALA A 71 -2.41 -1.61 8.49
C ALA A 71 -2.78 -2.01 9.93
N ARG A 72 -2.11 -3.00 10.52
CA ARG A 72 -2.33 -3.46 11.90
C ARG A 72 -1.87 -2.43 12.91
N ILE A 73 -0.71 -1.84 12.72
CA ILE A 73 -0.22 -0.72 13.55
C ILE A 73 -1.17 0.46 13.43
N GLY A 74 -1.57 0.84 12.21
CA GLY A 74 -2.51 1.93 11.97
C GLY A 74 -3.87 1.75 12.66
N ARG A 75 -4.40 0.52 12.61
CA ARG A 75 -5.67 0.17 13.23
C ARG A 75 -5.60 0.14 14.77
N ILE A 76 -4.50 -0.34 15.35
CA ILE A 76 -4.35 -0.46 16.81
C ILE A 76 -4.06 0.89 17.45
N THR A 77 -3.19 1.70 16.85
CA THR A 77 -2.77 3.00 17.39
C THR A 77 -3.74 4.14 17.03
N GLY A 78 -4.63 3.91 16.06
CA GLY A 78 -5.54 4.92 15.52
C GLY A 78 -4.83 6.00 14.69
N GLN A 79 -3.53 5.86 14.43
CA GLN A 79 -2.72 6.78 13.64
C GLN A 79 -1.79 6.00 12.69
N GLY A 80 -1.47 6.57 11.53
CA GLY A 80 -0.52 5.94 10.60
C GLY A 80 0.88 5.82 11.19
N ILE A 81 1.76 5.07 10.52
CA ILE A 81 3.16 4.87 10.94
C ILE A 81 3.86 6.22 11.24
N ALA A 82 3.66 7.22 10.38
CA ALA A 82 4.20 8.56 10.59
C ALA A 82 3.64 9.25 11.85
N GLY A 83 2.34 9.11 12.14
CA GLY A 83 1.72 9.68 13.34
C GLY A 83 2.20 9.00 14.63
N ASN A 84 2.41 7.68 14.58
CA ASN A 84 3.01 6.96 15.70
C ASN A 84 4.49 7.34 15.91
N LEU A 85 5.23 7.56 14.82
CA LEU A 85 6.61 8.02 14.85
C LEU A 85 6.72 9.43 15.46
N CYS A 86 5.82 10.36 15.13
CA CYS A 86 5.75 11.70 15.74
C CYS A 86 5.57 11.66 17.26
N ARG A 87 4.87 10.66 17.79
CA ARG A 87 4.57 10.56 19.23
C ARG A 87 5.63 9.84 20.03
N HIS A 88 6.31 8.88 19.44
CA HIS A 88 7.26 8.00 20.14
C HIS A 88 8.73 8.27 19.82
N SER A 89 9.04 9.10 18.81
CA SER A 89 10.42 9.39 18.42
C SER A 89 10.83 10.83 18.77
N PRO A 90 12.11 11.05 19.09
CA PRO A 90 12.64 12.41 19.25
C PRO A 90 12.62 13.16 17.91
N ASN A 91 12.37 14.47 17.97
CA ASN A 91 12.16 15.32 16.78
C ASN A 91 13.26 15.19 15.71
N TRP A 92 14.52 14.97 16.11
CA TRP A 92 15.64 14.82 15.16
C TRP A 92 15.50 13.57 14.26
N LEU A 93 15.04 12.45 14.82
CA LEU A 93 14.85 11.20 14.08
C LEU A 93 13.68 11.34 13.10
N LEU A 94 12.64 12.07 13.51
CA LEU A 94 11.52 12.39 12.65
C LEU A 94 11.96 13.22 11.44
N TYR A 95 12.70 14.33 11.68
CA TYR A 95 13.21 15.15 10.60
C TYR A 95 14.15 14.37 9.68
N ALA A 96 15.00 13.49 10.22
CA ALA A 96 15.85 12.61 9.43
C ALA A 96 15.05 11.67 8.51
N ILE A 97 14.01 11.01 9.05
CA ILE A 97 13.16 10.09 8.27
C ILE A 97 12.34 10.84 7.21
N VAL A 98 11.81 12.02 7.54
CA VAL A 98 11.09 12.87 6.58
C VAL A 98 12.01 13.38 5.48
N ALA A 99 13.22 13.82 5.82
CA ALA A 99 14.22 14.25 4.84
C ALA A 99 14.64 13.10 3.93
N LEU A 100 14.87 11.91 4.49
CA LEU A 100 15.19 10.70 3.72
C LEU A 100 14.05 10.34 2.76
N LEU A 101 12.79 10.34 3.23
CA LEU A 101 11.60 10.10 2.41
C LEU A 101 11.51 11.14 1.28
N LEU A 102 11.75 12.40 1.58
CA LEU A 102 11.69 13.48 0.61
C LEU A 102 12.76 13.31 -0.47
N VAL A 103 14.01 13.03 -0.08
CA VAL A 103 15.11 12.76 -1.02
C VAL A 103 14.82 11.52 -1.86
N ALA A 104 14.38 10.42 -1.24
CA ALA A 104 14.03 9.18 -1.94
C ALA A 104 12.89 9.41 -2.95
N ASN A 105 11.83 10.11 -2.56
CA ASN A 105 10.71 10.43 -3.45
C ASN A 105 11.09 11.40 -4.57
N ILE A 106 12.00 12.35 -4.33
CA ILE A 106 12.51 13.25 -5.38
C ILE A 106 13.32 12.48 -6.42
N ILE A 107 14.22 11.61 -5.97
CA ILE A 107 14.99 10.74 -6.87
C ILE A 107 14.05 9.82 -7.64
N ASN A 108 13.01 9.33 -6.99
CA ASN A 108 12.00 8.47 -7.60
C ASN A 108 11.05 9.22 -8.56
N ILE A 109 11.06 10.54 -8.65
CA ILE A 109 10.31 11.30 -9.67
C ILE A 109 11.21 11.67 -10.86
N GLY A 110 12.53 11.68 -10.65
CA GLY A 110 13.55 12.17 -11.58
C GLY A 110 14.10 11.14 -12.55
#